data_AF-A0A081BI80-F1
#
_entry.id   AF-A0A081BI80-F1
#
_cell.length_a   1.000
_cell.length_b   1.000
_cell.length_c   1.000
_cell.angle_alpha   90.00
_cell.angle_beta   90.00
_cell.angle_gamma   90.00
#
_symmetry.space_group_name_H-M   'P 1'
#
loop_
_entity.id
_entity.type
_entity.pdbx_description
1 polymer ?
#
loop_
_entity_poly.entity_id
_entity_poly.type
_entity_poly.pdbx_seq_one_letter_code
_entity_poly.pdbx_strand_id
1 'polypeptide(L)'
;MSETVELVELPKFGIQYSPTEIVINGKEELEEAIKAYAQKYKDIAVSNETESESKKILAELRKVNNELDSKRKSVKRAYSEPLKDFEAEVKDLQSNLTAVISPINDGLKELEEQHRLDRERGVELLISGMAKELDIDPNRVRIAPNWLNKSITQSKLKDEITATLTELKNADDLLKANKKQVTDYAKQKQVEPDGWIAQLEQGQELEYIFKAIDNVAAKHSVEAIKKTVAHESIPETPEIPQATANTESTKVEASQRSAVQSYTLKITGTIDQLFALKNYMVNNGLKFEKA
;
A
#
# COMPACT_ATOMS: atom_id res chain seq x y z
N MET A 1 34.35 14.03 25.21
CA MET A 1 34.50 13.55 26.60
C MET A 1 33.40 12.54 26.84
N SER A 2 33.69 11.38 27.45
CA SER A 2 32.65 10.42 27.83
C SER A 2 32.03 10.88 29.14
N GLU A 3 30.86 11.52 29.05
CA GLU A 3 30.08 11.93 30.21
C GLU A 3 29.43 10.68 30.83
N THR A 4 29.86 10.32 32.03
CA THR A 4 29.36 9.12 32.72
C THR A 4 27.93 9.39 33.18
N VAL A 5 26.96 8.66 32.61
CA VAL A 5 25.55 8.76 33.03
C VAL A 5 25.39 8.09 34.39
N GLU A 6 25.36 8.90 35.46
CA GLU A 6 24.97 8.43 36.79
C GLU A 6 23.45 8.18 36.82
N LEU A 7 23.04 6.93 37.09
CA LEU A 7 21.64 6.61 37.30
C LEU A 7 21.22 7.02 38.72
N VAL A 8 20.22 7.89 38.82
CA VAL A 8 19.61 8.26 40.10
C VAL A 8 18.71 7.11 40.58
N GLU A 9 19.01 6.54 41.74
CA GLU A 9 18.15 5.54 42.37
C GLU A 9 16.85 6.18 42.89
N LEU A 10 15.71 5.56 42.56
CA LEU A 10 14.41 6.01 43.05
C LEU A 10 14.19 5.56 44.51
N PRO A 11 13.64 6.42 45.39
CA PRO A 11 13.30 6.03 46.75
C PRO A 11 12.17 4.98 46.75
N LYS A 12 12.17 4.09 47.76
CA LYS A 12 11.06 3.16 47.98
C LYS A 12 9.80 3.94 48.38
N PHE A 13 8.78 3.92 47.52
CA PHE A 13 7.48 4.54 47.77
C PHE A 13 6.39 3.47 47.92
N GLY A 14 5.29 3.84 48.57
CA GLY A 14 4.11 2.98 48.75
C GLY A 14 2.86 3.82 48.94
N ILE A 15 1.73 3.35 48.43
CA ILE A 15 0.44 4.06 48.49
C ILE A 15 -0.34 3.50 49.68
N GLN A 16 -0.66 4.35 50.66
CA GLN A 16 -1.55 3.98 51.76
C GLN A 16 -2.99 4.35 51.39
N TYR A 17 -3.90 3.38 51.48
CA TYR A 17 -5.32 3.55 51.17
C TYR A 17 -6.18 2.85 52.22
N SER A 18 -7.24 3.52 52.68
CA SER A 18 -8.22 2.97 53.62
C SER A 18 -9.63 3.33 53.12
N PRO A 19 -10.49 2.34 52.81
CA PRO A 19 -11.84 2.62 52.35
C PRO A 19 -12.71 3.16 53.50
N THR A 20 -13.35 4.31 53.29
CA THR A 20 -14.29 4.89 54.26
C THR A 20 -15.63 4.14 54.21
N GLU A 21 -16.09 3.65 55.37
CA GLU A 21 -17.40 3.02 55.49
C GLU A 21 -18.54 4.05 55.33
N ILE A 22 -19.53 3.76 54.47
CA ILE A 22 -20.67 4.66 54.20
C ILE A 22 -21.94 4.04 54.80
N VAL A 23 -22.30 4.51 56.00
CA VAL A 23 -23.51 4.08 56.73
C VAL A 23 -24.61 5.15 56.62
N ILE A 24 -25.86 4.72 56.47
CA ILE A 24 -27.03 5.58 56.64
C ILE A 24 -27.40 5.57 58.13
N ASN A 25 -27.05 6.64 58.85
CA ASN A 25 -27.48 6.83 60.24
C ASN A 25 -29.02 6.94 60.27
N GLY A 26 -29.67 6.24 61.21
CA GLY A 26 -31.14 6.19 61.30
C GLY A 26 -31.82 5.44 60.14
N LYS A 27 -31.14 4.47 59.50
CA LYS A 27 -31.70 3.72 58.36
C LYS A 27 -33.06 3.09 58.65
N GLU A 28 -33.23 2.47 59.81
CA GLU A 28 -34.48 1.79 60.19
C GLU A 28 -35.63 2.78 60.35
N GLU A 29 -35.40 3.87 61.08
CA GLU A 29 -36.33 5.00 61.25
C GLU A 29 -36.72 5.63 59.89
N LEU A 30 -35.74 5.79 58.99
CA LEU A 30 -35.96 6.31 57.63
C LEU A 30 -36.78 5.34 56.78
N GLU A 31 -36.51 4.03 56.86
CA GLU A 31 -37.30 3.01 56.17
C GLU A 31 -38.74 2.95 56.68
N GLU A 32 -38.96 3.03 57.99
CA GLU A 32 -40.30 3.08 58.58
C GLU A 32 -41.04 4.37 58.19
N ALA A 33 -40.38 5.53 58.25
CA ALA A 33 -40.96 6.80 57.84
C ALA A 33 -41.36 6.79 56.34
N ILE A 34 -40.51 6.25 55.46
CA ILE A 34 -40.80 6.10 54.02
C ILE A 34 -41.95 5.10 53.81
N LYS A 35 -41.97 3.95 54.50
CA LYS A 35 -43.07 2.97 54.41
C LYS A 35 -44.41 3.57 54.86
N ALA A 36 -44.41 4.30 55.98
CA ALA A 36 -45.59 4.98 56.49
C ALA A 36 -46.09 6.10 55.55
N TYR A 37 -45.19 6.93 55.01
CA TYR A 37 -45.53 7.94 54.00
C TYR A 37 -46.09 7.31 52.71
N ALA A 38 -45.47 6.24 52.22
CA ALA A 38 -45.90 5.55 51.02
C ALA A 38 -47.28 4.87 51.20
N GLN A 39 -47.56 4.27 52.37
CA GLN A 39 -48.86 3.69 52.68
C GLN A 39 -49.95 4.76 52.81
N LYS A 40 -49.68 5.85 53.55
CA LYS A 40 -50.64 6.95 53.80
C LYS A 40 -51.22 7.56 52.51
N TYR A 41 -50.44 7.58 51.43
CA TYR A 41 -50.81 8.19 50.16
C TYR A 41 -51.06 7.18 49.03
N LYS A 42 -51.09 5.88 49.33
CA LYS A 42 -51.26 4.80 48.33
C LYS A 42 -52.65 4.79 47.71
N ASP A 43 -53.67 5.12 48.49
CA ASP A 43 -55.09 4.94 48.14
C ASP A 43 -55.82 6.26 47.84
N ILE A 44 -55.07 7.35 47.58
CA ILE A 44 -55.67 8.63 47.16
C ILE A 44 -56.22 8.51 45.73
N ALA A 45 -57.55 8.55 45.61
CA ALA A 45 -58.23 8.70 44.34
C ALA A 45 -58.03 10.13 43.79
N VAL A 46 -57.29 10.25 42.69
CA VAL A 46 -57.10 11.52 41.97
C VAL A 46 -58.36 11.84 41.17
N SER A 47 -59.01 12.95 41.51
CA SER A 47 -60.19 13.50 40.84
C SER A 47 -60.04 15.01 40.63
N ASN A 48 -60.97 15.63 39.90
CA ASN A 48 -60.97 17.08 39.69
C ASN A 48 -61.08 17.89 40.99
N GLU A 49 -61.65 17.30 42.06
CA GLU A 49 -61.79 17.96 43.36
C GLU A 49 -60.52 17.78 44.23
N THR A 50 -59.81 16.66 44.09
CA THR A 50 -58.58 16.35 44.84
C THR A 50 -57.28 16.75 44.12
N GLU A 51 -57.38 17.35 42.92
CA GLU A 51 -56.24 17.67 42.05
C GLU A 51 -55.17 18.55 42.74
N SER A 52 -55.60 19.60 43.45
CA SER A 52 -54.71 20.54 44.14
C SER A 52 -53.91 19.87 45.27
N GLU A 53 -54.57 18.99 46.04
CA GLU A 53 -53.95 18.27 47.16
C GLU A 53 -53.04 17.15 46.67
N SER A 54 -53.48 16.40 45.65
CA SER A 54 -52.69 15.38 44.97
C SER A 54 -51.40 15.95 44.36
N LYS A 55 -51.47 17.16 43.78
CA LYS A 55 -50.29 17.90 43.27
C LYS A 55 -49.30 18.27 44.40
N LYS A 56 -49.78 18.66 45.58
CA LYS A 56 -48.92 18.96 46.74
C LYS A 56 -48.22 17.71 47.26
N ILE A 57 -48.97 16.62 47.47
CA ILE A 57 -48.44 15.34 47.94
C ILE A 57 -47.40 14.78 46.97
N LEU A 58 -47.65 14.86 45.65
CA LEU A 58 -46.68 14.48 44.62
C LEU A 58 -45.40 15.34 44.67
N ALA A 59 -45.51 16.64 44.98
CA ALA A 59 -44.36 17.51 45.14
C ALA A 59 -43.53 17.17 46.38
N GLU A 60 -44.17 16.84 47.51
CA GLU A 60 -43.48 16.40 48.74
C GLU A 60 -42.77 15.05 48.55
N LEU A 61 -43.42 14.06 47.94
CA LEU A 61 -42.80 12.76 47.63
C LEU A 61 -41.58 12.92 46.70
N ARG A 62 -41.69 13.78 45.68
CA ARG A 62 -40.56 14.12 44.80
C ARG A 62 -39.44 14.84 45.54
N LYS A 63 -39.77 15.72 46.48
CA LYS A 63 -38.79 16.45 47.31
C LYS A 63 -37.96 15.47 48.17
N VAL A 64 -38.61 14.57 48.91
CA VAL A 64 -37.92 13.57 49.76
C VAL A 64 -37.01 12.66 48.91
N ASN A 65 -37.50 12.18 47.75
CA ASN A 65 -36.69 11.39 46.83
C ASN A 65 -35.47 12.15 46.29
N ASN A 66 -35.66 13.43 45.93
CA ASN A 66 -34.59 14.29 45.43
C ASN A 66 -33.55 14.65 46.51
N GLU A 67 -33.96 14.77 47.77
CA GLU A 67 -33.04 15.01 48.90
C GLU A 67 -32.15 13.79 49.17
N LEU A 68 -32.73 12.58 49.15
CA LEU A 68 -31.96 11.32 49.27
C LEU A 68 -30.98 11.14 48.09
N ASP A 69 -31.43 11.39 46.86
CA ASP A 69 -30.58 11.35 45.67
C ASP A 69 -29.45 12.41 45.71
N SER A 70 -29.76 13.61 46.21
CA SER A 70 -28.79 14.69 46.38
C SER A 70 -27.75 14.37 47.46
N LYS A 71 -28.15 13.77 48.58
CA LYS A 71 -27.22 13.33 49.63
C LYS A 71 -26.30 12.21 49.12
N ARG A 72 -26.84 11.21 48.39
CA ARG A 72 -26.04 10.16 47.72
C ARG A 72 -25.03 10.77 46.75
N LYS A 73 -25.46 11.71 45.90
CA LYS A 73 -24.57 12.43 44.96
C LYS A 73 -23.50 13.24 45.68
N SER A 74 -23.83 13.90 46.79
CA SER A 74 -22.88 14.67 47.60
C SER A 74 -21.80 13.77 48.22
N VAL A 75 -22.18 12.65 48.84
CA VAL A 75 -21.24 11.66 49.38
C VAL A 75 -20.36 11.07 48.28
N LYS A 76 -20.93 10.71 47.11
CA LYS A 76 -20.14 10.25 45.96
C LYS A 76 -19.09 11.27 45.51
N ARG A 77 -19.43 12.56 45.45
CA ARG A 77 -18.47 13.62 45.07
C ARG A 77 -17.34 13.70 46.08
N ALA A 78 -17.66 13.87 47.37
CA ALA A 78 -16.67 13.96 48.44
C ALA A 78 -15.74 12.73 48.51
N TYR A 79 -16.23 11.53 48.19
CA TYR A 79 -15.41 10.31 48.09
C TYR A 79 -14.55 10.27 46.82
N SER A 80 -15.03 10.86 45.72
CA SER A 80 -14.31 10.87 44.43
C SER A 80 -13.26 11.98 44.34
N GLU A 81 -13.33 13.02 45.17
CA GLU A 81 -12.36 14.13 45.19
C GLU A 81 -10.93 13.62 45.51
N PRO A 82 -10.67 12.92 46.63
CA PRO A 82 -9.31 12.45 46.96
C PRO A 82 -8.74 11.46 45.94
N LEU A 83 -9.60 10.69 45.27
CA LEU A 83 -9.18 9.80 44.18
C LEU A 83 -8.71 10.60 42.96
N LYS A 84 -9.43 11.66 42.58
CA LYS A 84 -9.03 12.53 41.46
C LYS A 84 -7.76 13.31 41.77
N ASP A 85 -7.62 13.79 43.00
CA ASP A 85 -6.43 14.53 43.44
C ASP A 85 -5.20 13.61 43.36
N PHE A 86 -5.31 12.37 43.87
CA PHE A 86 -4.29 11.33 43.71
C PHE A 86 -4.00 10.97 42.23
N GLU A 87 -5.04 10.79 41.40
CA GLU A 87 -4.87 10.56 39.96
C GLU A 87 -4.15 11.72 39.26
N ALA A 88 -4.41 12.96 39.69
CA ALA A 88 -3.73 14.15 39.18
C ALA A 88 -2.26 14.20 39.62
N GLU A 89 -1.96 13.94 40.90
CA GLU A 89 -0.58 13.86 41.41
C GLU A 89 0.25 12.80 40.68
N VAL A 90 -0.30 11.58 40.51
CA VAL A 90 0.37 10.50 39.76
C VAL A 90 0.60 10.91 38.30
N LYS A 91 -0.38 11.58 37.68
CA LYS A 91 -0.26 12.04 36.29
C LYS A 91 0.78 13.16 36.13
N ASP A 92 0.92 14.06 37.10
CA ASP A 92 1.95 15.10 37.10
C ASP A 92 3.35 14.49 37.23
N LEU A 93 3.53 13.50 38.11
CA LEU A 93 4.78 12.73 38.23
C LEU A 93 5.11 11.99 36.91
N GLN A 94 4.12 11.38 36.26
CA GLN A 94 4.29 10.76 34.93
C GLN A 94 4.61 11.79 33.84
N SER A 95 4.02 12.98 33.89
CA SER A 95 4.25 14.08 32.95
C SER A 95 5.71 14.56 33.02
N ASN A 96 6.22 14.77 34.24
CA ASN A 96 7.61 15.15 34.49
C ASN A 96 8.61 14.13 33.91
N LEU A 97 8.33 12.83 34.07
CA LEU A 97 9.14 11.77 33.46
C LEU A 97 9.02 11.77 31.92
N THR A 98 7.82 11.95 31.39
CA THR A 98 7.55 11.97 29.94
C THR A 98 8.27 13.14 29.25
N ALA A 99 8.32 14.31 29.89
CA ALA A 99 9.02 15.49 29.40
C ALA A 99 10.54 15.28 29.22
N VAL A 100 11.15 14.37 30.00
CA VAL A 100 12.56 13.98 29.86
C VAL A 100 12.72 12.83 28.87
N ILE A 101 11.81 11.84 28.87
CA ILE A 101 11.88 10.67 27.98
C ILE A 101 11.72 11.06 26.51
N SER A 102 10.76 11.95 26.16
CA SER A 102 10.48 12.27 24.75
C SER A 102 11.71 12.80 24.00
N PRO A 103 12.38 13.90 24.41
CA PRO A 103 13.52 14.44 23.67
C PRO A 103 14.70 13.45 23.58
N ILE A 104 14.90 12.59 24.59
CA ILE A 104 15.92 11.52 24.53
C ILE A 104 15.54 10.49 23.46
N ASN A 105 14.29 10.01 23.46
CA ASN A 105 13.79 9.04 22.49
C ASN A 105 13.81 9.59 21.06
N ASP A 106 13.43 10.85 20.88
CA ASP A 106 13.36 11.49 19.56
C ASP A 106 14.77 11.80 19.04
N GLY A 107 15.69 12.27 19.90
CA GLY A 107 17.11 12.44 19.55
C GLY A 107 17.82 11.11 19.24
N LEU A 108 17.45 10.01 19.92
CA LEU A 108 17.94 8.67 19.55
C LEU A 108 17.45 8.24 18.17
N LYS A 109 16.16 8.42 17.84
CA LYS A 109 15.63 8.11 16.50
C LYS A 109 16.30 8.94 15.41
N GLU A 110 16.49 10.24 15.64
CA GLU A 110 17.19 11.12 14.70
C GLU A 110 18.63 10.64 14.48
N LEU A 111 19.36 10.31 15.55
CA LEU A 111 20.73 9.77 15.45
C LEU A 111 20.77 8.40 14.75
N GLU A 112 19.77 7.53 14.94
CA GLU A 112 19.66 6.27 14.20
C GLU A 112 19.39 6.49 12.71
N GLU A 113 18.56 7.47 12.34
CA GLU A 113 18.32 7.83 10.94
C GLU A 113 19.54 8.48 10.29
N GLN A 114 20.28 9.36 10.97
CA GLN A 114 21.56 9.88 10.48
C GLN A 114 22.55 8.74 10.24
N HIS A 115 22.68 7.79 11.18
CA HIS A 115 23.51 6.59 11.00
C HIS A 115 23.01 5.65 9.89
N ARG A 116 21.75 5.72 9.50
CA ARG A 116 21.18 4.98 8.35
C ARG A 116 21.58 5.67 7.05
N LEU A 117 21.36 6.98 6.95
CA LEU A 117 21.70 7.83 5.81
C LEU A 117 23.22 7.87 5.51
N ASP A 118 24.07 7.95 6.54
CA ASP A 118 25.52 7.90 6.38
C ASP A 118 26.00 6.54 5.87
N ARG A 119 25.35 5.44 6.31
CA ARG A 119 25.63 4.10 5.79
C ARG A 119 25.12 3.94 4.37
N GLU A 120 23.95 4.48 4.05
CA GLU A 120 23.39 4.49 2.69
C GLU A 120 24.35 5.20 1.72
N ARG A 121 24.82 6.40 2.06
CA ARG A 121 25.86 7.12 1.30
C ARG A 121 27.17 6.34 1.19
N GLY A 122 27.59 5.66 2.25
CA GLY A 122 28.76 4.78 2.24
C GLY A 122 28.61 3.58 1.30
N VAL A 123 27.40 3.01 1.22
CA VAL A 123 27.04 1.93 0.30
C VAL A 123 26.99 2.43 -1.15
N GLU A 124 26.39 3.60 -1.41
CA GLU A 124 26.37 4.24 -2.74
C GLU A 124 27.78 4.49 -3.29
N LEU A 125 28.69 5.00 -2.45
CA LEU A 125 30.09 5.22 -2.82
C LEU A 125 30.82 3.90 -3.13
N LEU A 126 30.55 2.84 -2.36
CA LEU A 126 31.14 1.52 -2.56
C LEU A 126 30.63 0.85 -3.85
N ILE A 127 29.31 0.91 -4.10
CA ILE A 127 28.68 0.49 -5.37
C ILE A 127 29.30 1.26 -6.53
N SER A 128 29.39 2.59 -6.43
CA SER A 128 29.94 3.45 -7.50
C SER A 128 31.40 3.12 -7.82
N GLY A 129 32.22 2.82 -6.82
CA GLY A 129 33.61 2.40 -7.02
C GLY A 129 33.72 1.04 -7.74
N MET A 130 32.94 0.06 -7.29
CA MET A 130 32.99 -1.32 -7.82
C MET A 130 32.31 -1.45 -9.19
N ALA A 131 31.21 -0.74 -9.42
CA ALA A 131 30.50 -0.72 -10.70
C ALA A 131 31.35 -0.08 -11.81
N LYS A 132 32.14 0.94 -11.48
CA LYS A 132 33.10 1.58 -12.39
C LYS A 132 34.21 0.63 -12.84
N GLU A 133 34.64 -0.30 -12.00
CA GLU A 133 35.63 -1.33 -12.36
C GLU A 133 35.07 -2.35 -13.38
N LEU A 134 33.75 -2.53 -13.40
CA LEU A 134 33.04 -3.50 -14.24
C LEU A 134 32.33 -2.89 -15.48
N ASP A 135 32.43 -1.56 -15.67
CA ASP A 135 31.73 -0.78 -16.71
C ASP A 135 30.18 -0.92 -16.63
N ILE A 136 29.65 -0.87 -15.40
CA ILE A 136 28.22 -0.95 -15.09
C ILE A 136 27.75 0.40 -14.56
N ASP A 137 26.56 0.85 -14.98
CA ASP A 137 25.88 2.01 -14.38
C ASP A 137 25.52 1.71 -12.90
N PRO A 138 26.08 2.44 -11.92
CA PRO A 138 25.78 2.24 -10.50
C PRO A 138 24.29 2.31 -10.16
N ASN A 139 23.52 3.12 -10.89
CA ASN A 139 22.09 3.34 -10.63
C ASN A 139 21.21 2.11 -10.91
N ARG A 140 21.76 1.08 -11.58
CA ARG A 140 21.07 -0.20 -11.80
C ARG A 140 21.08 -1.11 -10.58
N VAL A 141 21.98 -0.87 -9.61
CA VAL A 141 22.04 -1.62 -8.37
C VAL A 141 21.02 -1.07 -7.37
N ARG A 142 20.02 -1.87 -7.01
CA ARG A 142 19.15 -1.54 -5.86
C ARG A 142 19.88 -1.82 -4.55
N ILE A 143 19.95 -0.82 -3.68
CA ILE A 143 20.41 -0.98 -2.30
C ILE A 143 19.42 -1.90 -1.57
N ALA A 144 19.92 -3.02 -1.05
CA ALA A 144 19.11 -3.95 -0.27
C ALA A 144 18.99 -3.46 1.19
N PRO A 145 17.82 -3.54 1.85
CA PRO A 145 17.65 -2.99 3.20
C PRO A 145 18.61 -3.57 4.25
N ASN A 146 19.04 -4.82 4.08
CA ASN A 146 20.02 -5.47 4.96
C ASN A 146 21.42 -4.84 4.89
N TRP A 147 21.76 -4.14 3.80
CA TRP A 147 23.03 -3.39 3.68
C TRP A 147 23.08 -2.15 4.57
N LEU A 148 21.91 -1.64 5.00
CA LEU A 148 21.80 -0.49 5.90
C LEU A 148 21.79 -0.89 7.39
N ASN A 149 21.75 -2.19 7.70
CA ASN A 149 21.75 -2.69 9.07
C ASN A 149 23.11 -2.48 9.76
N LYS A 150 23.10 -2.09 11.03
CA LYS A 150 24.31 -1.96 11.88
C LYS A 150 25.10 -3.27 12.03
N SER A 151 24.47 -4.43 11.78
CA SER A 151 25.03 -5.77 11.98
C SER A 151 25.73 -6.37 10.75
N ILE A 152 25.63 -5.78 9.55
CA ILE A 152 26.34 -6.30 8.37
C ILE A 152 27.84 -5.98 8.47
N THR A 153 28.70 -6.99 8.25
CA THR A 153 30.14 -6.77 8.23
C THR A 153 30.58 -6.17 6.89
N GLN A 154 31.65 -5.39 6.89
CA GLN A 154 32.19 -4.76 5.68
C GLN A 154 32.63 -5.77 4.61
N SER A 155 33.03 -6.99 4.99
CA SER A 155 33.26 -8.08 4.02
C SER A 155 31.95 -8.49 3.38
N LYS A 156 30.97 -8.92 4.18
CA LYS A 156 29.68 -9.42 3.68
C LYS A 156 28.96 -8.40 2.80
N LEU A 157 29.03 -7.12 3.15
CA LEU A 157 28.51 -6.02 2.34
C LEU A 157 29.16 -5.96 0.95
N LYS A 158 30.50 -6.04 0.88
CA LYS A 158 31.24 -6.10 -0.39
C LYS A 158 30.92 -7.37 -1.18
N ASP A 159 30.82 -8.51 -0.50
CA ASP A 159 30.54 -9.80 -1.13
C ASP A 159 29.15 -9.80 -1.80
N GLU A 160 28.12 -9.29 -1.10
CA GLU A 160 26.76 -9.14 -1.64
C GLU A 160 26.71 -8.14 -2.81
N ILE A 161 27.37 -6.98 -2.70
CA ILE A 161 27.43 -5.99 -3.79
C ILE A 161 28.19 -6.54 -5.01
N THR A 162 29.28 -7.29 -4.79
CA THR A 162 30.03 -7.96 -5.87
C THR A 162 29.14 -8.96 -6.60
N ALA A 163 28.34 -9.74 -5.86
CA ALA A 163 27.41 -10.70 -6.46
C ALA A 163 26.35 -10.00 -7.34
N THR A 164 25.72 -8.93 -6.84
CA THR A 164 24.74 -8.15 -7.62
C THR A 164 25.35 -7.51 -8.87
N LEU A 165 26.56 -6.95 -8.77
CA LEU A 165 27.26 -6.39 -9.93
C LEU A 165 27.66 -7.47 -10.95
N THR A 166 28.09 -8.64 -10.48
CA THR A 166 28.44 -9.77 -11.35
C THR A 166 27.21 -10.32 -12.09
N GLU A 167 26.05 -10.39 -11.41
CA GLU A 167 24.77 -10.76 -12.04
C GLU A 167 24.38 -9.78 -13.15
N LEU A 168 24.46 -8.46 -12.88
CA LEU A 168 24.22 -7.42 -13.89
C LEU A 168 25.21 -7.52 -15.07
N LYS A 169 26.49 -7.77 -14.80
CA LYS A 169 27.50 -7.94 -15.86
C LYS A 169 27.21 -9.13 -16.76
N ASN A 170 26.85 -10.26 -16.16
CA ASN A 170 26.51 -11.50 -16.86
C ASN A 170 25.25 -11.30 -17.72
N ALA A 171 24.23 -10.58 -17.22
CA ALA A 171 23.04 -10.24 -17.98
C ALA A 171 23.35 -9.34 -19.19
N ASP A 172 24.21 -8.32 -19.01
CA ASP A 172 24.64 -7.44 -20.10
C ASP A 172 25.47 -8.17 -21.16
N ASP A 173 26.38 -9.05 -20.74
CA ASP A 173 27.23 -9.81 -21.66
C ASP A 173 26.42 -10.89 -22.40
N LEU A 174 25.44 -11.52 -21.75
CA LEU A 174 24.47 -12.42 -22.39
C LEU A 174 23.62 -11.66 -23.41
N LEU A 175 23.12 -10.46 -23.07
CA LEU A 175 22.36 -9.63 -24.01
C LEU A 175 23.23 -9.21 -25.22
N LYS A 176 24.49 -8.82 -25.01
CA LYS A 176 25.46 -8.53 -26.09
C LYS A 176 25.71 -9.76 -26.98
N ALA A 177 25.86 -10.95 -26.39
CA ALA A 177 26.04 -12.20 -27.12
C ALA A 177 24.79 -12.56 -27.95
N ASN A 178 23.60 -12.51 -27.36
CA ASN A 178 22.34 -12.78 -28.03
C ASN A 178 22.09 -11.78 -29.19
N LYS A 179 22.36 -10.48 -28.99
CA LYS A 179 22.28 -9.46 -30.05
C LYS A 179 23.19 -9.79 -31.23
N LYS A 180 24.42 -10.23 -30.96
CA LYS A 180 25.34 -10.68 -32.01
C LYS A 180 24.79 -11.88 -32.77
N GLN A 181 24.27 -12.90 -32.07
CA GLN A 181 23.67 -14.07 -32.70
C GLN A 181 22.46 -13.73 -33.58
N VAL A 182 21.55 -12.87 -33.11
CA VAL A 182 20.42 -12.34 -33.91
C VAL A 182 20.94 -11.60 -35.15
N THR A 183 21.96 -10.75 -34.99
CA THR A 183 22.56 -9.99 -36.09
C THR A 183 23.17 -10.89 -37.16
N ASP A 184 23.98 -11.87 -36.75
CA ASP A 184 24.67 -12.78 -37.66
C ASP A 184 23.67 -13.70 -38.38
N TYR A 185 22.62 -14.17 -37.68
CA TYR A 185 21.56 -14.99 -38.23
C TYR A 185 20.65 -14.22 -39.21
N ALA A 186 20.22 -13.01 -38.86
CA ALA A 186 19.43 -12.14 -39.74
C ALA A 186 20.20 -11.81 -41.03
N LYS A 187 21.50 -11.50 -40.94
CA LYS A 187 22.39 -11.32 -42.10
C LYS A 187 22.48 -12.57 -42.97
N GLN A 188 22.64 -13.76 -42.38
CA GLN A 188 22.67 -15.03 -43.13
C GLN A 188 21.36 -15.26 -43.91
N LYS A 189 20.23 -14.83 -43.33
CA LYS A 189 18.88 -14.96 -43.90
C LYS A 189 18.47 -13.79 -44.82
N GLN A 190 19.35 -12.81 -45.02
CA GLN A 190 19.11 -11.56 -45.77
C GLN A 190 17.92 -10.73 -45.25
N VAL A 191 17.70 -10.76 -43.93
CA VAL A 191 16.66 -10.00 -43.22
C VAL A 191 17.31 -8.85 -42.43
N GLU A 192 16.61 -7.72 -42.34
CA GLU A 192 16.97 -6.55 -41.53
C GLU A 192 17.06 -6.94 -40.02
N PRO A 193 18.20 -6.74 -39.31
CA PRO A 193 18.37 -7.15 -37.91
C PRO A 193 17.75 -6.25 -36.83
N ASP A 194 17.66 -4.94 -37.04
CA ASP A 194 17.40 -3.95 -35.98
C ASP A 194 16.03 -4.15 -35.33
N GLY A 195 15.00 -4.47 -36.13
CA GLY A 195 13.67 -4.81 -35.61
C GLY A 195 13.65 -6.02 -34.66
N TRP A 196 14.54 -7.00 -34.87
CA TRP A 196 14.67 -8.19 -34.03
C TRP A 196 15.53 -7.94 -32.79
N ILE A 197 16.54 -7.08 -32.90
CA ILE A 197 17.34 -6.62 -31.76
C ILE A 197 16.45 -5.87 -30.76
N ALA A 198 15.56 -5.00 -31.24
CA ALA A 198 14.59 -4.30 -30.39
C ALA A 198 13.62 -5.27 -29.67
N GLN A 199 13.24 -6.39 -30.29
CA GLN A 199 12.43 -7.42 -29.65
C GLN A 199 13.22 -8.20 -28.57
N LEU A 200 14.49 -8.50 -28.84
CA LEU A 200 15.38 -9.14 -27.85
C LEU A 200 15.58 -8.23 -26.62
N GLU A 201 15.75 -6.92 -26.81
CA GLU A 201 15.83 -5.94 -25.71
C GLU A 201 14.55 -5.85 -24.88
N GLN A 202 13.39 -6.11 -25.49
CA GLN A 202 12.10 -6.22 -24.80
C GLN A 202 11.91 -7.57 -24.07
N GLY A 203 12.93 -8.42 -24.03
CA GLY A 203 12.90 -9.71 -23.36
C GLY A 203 12.20 -10.82 -24.15
N GLN A 204 12.16 -10.74 -25.49
CA GLN A 204 11.73 -11.87 -26.33
C GLN A 204 12.80 -12.96 -26.37
N GLU A 205 12.34 -14.22 -26.36
CA GLU A 205 13.21 -15.40 -26.40
C GLU A 205 13.95 -15.53 -27.74
N LEU A 206 15.24 -15.89 -27.67
CA LEU A 206 16.11 -16.01 -28.85
C LEU A 206 15.58 -17.01 -29.88
N GLU A 207 15.03 -18.13 -29.40
CA GLU A 207 14.42 -19.19 -30.20
C GLU A 207 13.15 -18.72 -30.96
N TYR A 208 12.37 -17.80 -30.36
CA TYR A 208 11.22 -17.19 -31.04
C TYR A 208 11.69 -16.26 -32.16
N ILE A 209 12.72 -15.45 -31.88
CA ILE A 209 13.29 -14.50 -32.83
C ILE A 209 13.86 -15.22 -34.07
N PHE A 210 14.61 -16.31 -33.89
CA PHE A 210 15.11 -17.11 -35.03
C PHE A 210 13.98 -17.67 -35.89
N LYS A 211 12.92 -18.24 -35.28
CA LYS A 211 11.72 -18.69 -36.01
C LYS A 211 11.01 -17.56 -36.74
N ALA A 212 10.96 -16.37 -36.16
CA ALA A 212 10.33 -15.21 -36.79
C ALA A 212 11.14 -14.70 -38.01
N ILE A 213 12.48 -14.67 -37.91
CA ILE A 213 13.39 -14.38 -39.02
C ILE A 213 13.23 -15.40 -40.15
N ASP A 214 13.18 -16.71 -39.83
CA ASP A 214 12.96 -17.77 -40.82
C ASP A 214 11.63 -17.60 -41.58
N ASN A 215 10.56 -17.28 -40.86
CA ASN A 215 9.24 -17.03 -41.46
C ASN A 215 9.23 -15.80 -42.37
N VAL A 216 10.02 -14.77 -42.08
CA VAL A 216 10.18 -13.58 -42.93
C VAL A 216 11.01 -13.92 -44.17
N ALA A 217 12.17 -14.58 -44.01
CA ALA A 217 13.01 -15.02 -45.11
C ALA A 217 12.26 -15.92 -46.11
N ALA A 218 11.43 -16.86 -45.61
CA ALA A 218 10.58 -17.72 -46.42
C ALA A 218 9.48 -16.95 -47.18
N LYS A 219 8.92 -15.87 -46.61
CA LYS A 219 7.96 -15.00 -47.32
C LYS A 219 8.64 -14.19 -48.41
N HIS A 220 9.82 -13.63 -48.13
CA HIS A 220 10.59 -12.85 -49.11
C HIS A 220 11.00 -13.70 -50.32
N SER A 221 11.41 -14.96 -50.13
CA SER A 221 11.74 -15.86 -51.25
C SER A 221 10.50 -16.24 -52.09
N VAL A 222 9.38 -16.55 -51.46
CA VAL A 222 8.11 -16.85 -52.16
C VAL A 222 7.58 -15.64 -52.93
N GLU A 223 7.69 -14.43 -52.37
CA GLU A 223 7.22 -13.21 -53.04
C GLU A 223 8.16 -12.77 -54.18
N ALA A 224 9.47 -12.98 -54.04
CA ALA A 224 10.43 -12.79 -55.13
C ALA A 224 10.11 -13.73 -56.32
N ILE A 225 9.83 -15.01 -56.05
CA ILE A 225 9.44 -15.99 -57.08
C ILE A 225 8.10 -15.60 -57.74
N LYS A 226 7.12 -15.11 -56.96
CA LYS A 226 5.85 -14.62 -57.55
C LYS A 226 6.05 -13.40 -58.46
N LYS A 227 6.97 -12.50 -58.11
CA LYS A 227 7.27 -11.30 -58.90
C LYS A 227 8.05 -11.61 -60.20
N THR A 228 8.89 -12.65 -60.22
CA THR A 228 9.54 -13.09 -61.47
C THR A 228 8.56 -13.81 -62.40
N VAL A 229 7.73 -14.73 -61.88
CA VAL A 229 6.73 -15.46 -62.70
C VAL A 229 5.62 -14.53 -63.24
N ALA A 230 5.26 -13.47 -62.51
CA ALA A 230 4.27 -12.49 -62.98
C ALA A 230 4.76 -11.55 -64.10
N HIS A 231 6.05 -11.59 -64.48
CA HIS A 231 6.60 -10.75 -65.55
C HIS A 231 6.65 -11.44 -66.93
N GLU A 232 6.25 -12.71 -67.02
CA GLU A 232 6.42 -13.56 -68.22
C GLU A 232 5.10 -13.80 -69.00
N SER A 233 4.07 -12.98 -68.80
CA SER A 233 2.79 -13.09 -69.53
C SER A 233 2.19 -11.73 -69.93
N ILE A 234 2.59 -11.25 -71.12
CA ILE A 234 1.92 -10.20 -71.90
C ILE A 234 1.93 -10.61 -73.37
N PRO A 235 0.78 -10.59 -74.06
CA PRO A 235 0.72 -10.27 -75.48
C PRO A 235 -0.21 -9.06 -75.77
N GLU A 236 0.40 -8.03 -76.35
CA GLU A 236 -0.06 -7.03 -77.34
C GLU A 236 -1.49 -6.42 -77.30
N THR A 237 -1.48 -5.07 -77.27
CA THR A 237 -2.52 -4.03 -77.51
C THR A 237 -3.04 -3.98 -78.98
N PRO A 238 -4.02 -3.13 -79.39
CA PRO A 238 -4.61 -1.89 -78.79
C PRO A 238 -6.16 -1.97 -78.59
N GLU A 239 -7.03 -0.94 -78.42
CA GLU A 239 -6.94 0.53 -78.64
C GLU A 239 -7.88 1.39 -77.72
N ILE A 240 -8.63 2.37 -78.28
CA ILE A 240 -9.36 3.50 -77.62
C ILE A 240 -10.63 3.89 -78.46
N PRO A 241 -11.53 4.86 -78.10
CA PRO A 241 -11.81 5.59 -76.83
C PRO A 241 -13.31 5.84 -76.47
N GLN A 242 -13.62 6.21 -75.21
CA GLN A 242 -14.34 7.45 -74.77
C GLN A 242 -14.97 7.34 -73.36
N ALA A 243 -15.30 8.50 -72.77
CA ALA A 243 -15.69 8.68 -71.37
C ALA A 243 -17.20 8.82 -71.15
N THR A 244 -17.67 8.50 -69.94
CA THR A 244 -18.67 9.29 -69.19
C THR A 244 -18.56 8.99 -67.70
N ALA A 245 -19.01 9.94 -66.86
CA ALA A 245 -18.96 9.82 -65.41
C ALA A 245 -20.25 9.27 -64.79
N ASN A 246 -20.08 8.77 -63.56
CA ASN A 246 -21.01 8.81 -62.42
C ASN A 246 -22.06 7.69 -62.15
N THR A 247 -22.11 7.39 -60.84
CA THR A 247 -23.26 6.97 -60.01
C THR A 247 -23.60 5.47 -59.88
N GLU A 248 -23.10 4.90 -58.77
CA GLU A 248 -23.75 3.99 -57.81
C GLU A 248 -24.64 2.82 -58.30
N SER A 249 -24.21 1.57 -58.05
CA SER A 249 -24.73 0.80 -56.89
C SER A 249 -24.40 -0.70 -56.90
N THR A 250 -23.75 -1.13 -55.81
CA THR A 250 -24.15 -2.30 -55.00
C THR A 250 -23.80 -3.74 -55.45
N LYS A 251 -22.84 -4.30 -54.69
CA LYS A 251 -22.75 -5.69 -54.18
C LYS A 251 -22.03 -6.76 -55.03
N VAL A 252 -20.82 -7.14 -54.58
CA VAL A 252 -20.56 -8.48 -54.00
C VAL A 252 -19.36 -8.47 -53.02
N GLU A 253 -19.56 -9.19 -51.93
CA GLU A 253 -18.65 -9.78 -50.93
C GLU A 253 -17.13 -9.46 -50.97
N ALA A 254 -16.67 -8.72 -49.96
CA ALA A 254 -15.25 -8.67 -49.57
C ALA A 254 -15.02 -9.50 -48.29
N SER A 255 -14.43 -10.70 -48.43
CA SER A 255 -14.07 -11.55 -47.29
C SER A 255 -12.75 -11.10 -46.65
N GLN A 256 -12.80 -10.11 -45.75
CA GLN A 256 -11.65 -9.72 -44.94
C GLN A 256 -11.50 -10.66 -43.73
N ARG A 257 -10.62 -11.66 -43.83
CA ARG A 257 -10.14 -12.41 -42.66
C ARG A 257 -9.12 -11.57 -41.89
N SER A 258 -9.59 -10.82 -40.90
CA SER A 258 -8.74 -10.17 -39.91
C SER A 258 -7.91 -11.22 -39.17
N ALA A 259 -6.57 -11.16 -39.27
CA ALA A 259 -5.70 -12.05 -38.53
C ALA A 259 -5.78 -11.72 -37.03
N VAL A 260 -6.19 -12.69 -36.21
CA VAL A 260 -6.22 -12.53 -34.75
C VAL A 260 -4.78 -12.50 -34.24
N GLN A 261 -4.43 -11.42 -33.53
CA GLN A 261 -3.13 -11.24 -32.88
C GLN A 261 -3.32 -11.38 -31.37
N SER A 262 -2.41 -12.11 -30.71
CA SER A 262 -2.43 -12.38 -29.27
C SER A 262 -1.14 -11.87 -28.62
N TYR A 263 -1.28 -11.19 -27.48
CA TYR A 263 -0.17 -10.60 -26.73
C TYR A 263 -0.22 -11.01 -25.27
N THR A 264 0.93 -11.31 -24.67
CA THR A 264 1.07 -11.56 -23.23
C THR A 264 1.52 -10.27 -22.55
N LEU A 265 0.69 -9.75 -21.63
CA LEU A 265 0.94 -8.48 -20.93
C LEU A 265 1.11 -8.73 -19.43
N LYS A 266 2.23 -8.28 -18.85
CA LYS A 266 2.43 -8.25 -17.40
C LYS A 266 1.97 -6.89 -16.87
N ILE A 267 0.91 -6.90 -16.06
CA ILE A 267 0.23 -5.69 -15.59
C ILE A 267 0.29 -5.65 -14.06
N THR A 268 0.71 -4.52 -13.50
CA THR A 268 0.82 -4.29 -12.06
C THR A 268 0.10 -3.00 -11.69
N GLY A 269 -0.72 -3.03 -10.65
CA GLY A 269 -1.51 -1.88 -10.19
C GLY A 269 -2.29 -2.22 -8.93
N THR A 270 -3.05 -1.25 -8.41
CA THR A 270 -3.97 -1.46 -7.30
C THR A 270 -5.20 -2.29 -7.72
N ILE A 271 -5.94 -2.81 -6.73
CA ILE A 271 -7.15 -3.62 -6.98
C ILE A 271 -8.15 -2.86 -7.87
N ASP A 272 -8.38 -1.57 -7.60
CA ASP A 272 -9.31 -0.74 -8.36
C ASP A 272 -8.84 -0.49 -9.81
N GLN A 273 -7.53 -0.31 -10.01
CA GLN A 273 -6.94 -0.12 -11.35
C GLN A 273 -7.09 -1.40 -12.19
N LEU A 274 -6.81 -2.56 -11.62
CA LEU A 274 -6.96 -3.85 -12.30
C LEU A 274 -8.44 -4.18 -12.57
N PHE A 275 -9.36 -3.78 -11.69
CA PHE A 275 -10.80 -3.93 -11.89
C PHE A 275 -11.33 -3.01 -13.01
N ALA A 276 -10.91 -1.74 -13.04
CA ALA A 276 -11.25 -0.81 -14.11
C ALA A 276 -10.75 -1.31 -15.49
N LEU A 277 -9.51 -1.82 -15.55
CA LEU A 277 -8.93 -2.37 -16.77
C LEU A 277 -9.67 -3.62 -17.26
N LYS A 278 -10.06 -4.53 -16.35
CA LYS A 278 -10.88 -5.70 -16.69
C LYS A 278 -12.18 -5.28 -17.36
N ASN A 279 -12.88 -4.29 -16.80
CA ASN A 279 -14.16 -3.80 -17.35
C ASN A 279 -13.97 -3.16 -18.74
N TYR A 280 -12.87 -2.40 -18.93
CA TYR A 280 -12.51 -1.86 -20.25
C TYR A 280 -12.29 -2.96 -21.29
N MET A 281 -11.56 -4.03 -20.94
CA MET A 281 -11.31 -5.16 -21.86
C MET A 281 -12.61 -5.87 -22.27
N VAL A 282 -13.50 -6.15 -21.32
CA VAL A 282 -14.82 -6.77 -21.59
C VAL A 282 -15.67 -5.88 -22.51
N ASN A 283 -15.76 -4.58 -22.22
CA ASN A 283 -16.58 -3.64 -23.01
C ASN A 283 -16.10 -3.48 -24.47
N ASN A 284 -14.82 -3.72 -24.75
CA ASN A 284 -14.24 -3.66 -26.10
C ASN A 284 -14.13 -5.04 -26.77
N GLY A 285 -14.74 -6.09 -26.20
CA GLY A 285 -14.72 -7.44 -26.79
C GLY A 285 -13.34 -8.13 -26.77
N LEU A 286 -12.39 -7.63 -25.98
CA LEU A 286 -11.05 -8.19 -25.86
C LEU A 286 -11.08 -9.45 -25.00
N LYS A 287 -10.50 -10.54 -25.51
CA LYS A 287 -10.31 -11.78 -24.75
C LYS A 287 -9.02 -11.69 -23.95
N PHE A 288 -9.09 -12.04 -22.68
CA PHE A 288 -7.93 -12.14 -21.78
C PHE A 288 -8.02 -13.43 -20.97
N GLU A 289 -6.87 -14.04 -20.73
CA GLU A 289 -6.72 -15.23 -19.90
C GLU A 289 -5.79 -14.89 -18.73
N LYS A 290 -6.03 -15.52 -17.58
CA LYS A 290 -5.14 -15.38 -16.42
C LYS A 290 -4.01 -16.40 -16.55
N ALA A 291 -2.78 -15.91 -16.68
CA ALA A 291 -1.56 -16.70 -16.54
C ALA A 291 -1.37 -17.19 -15.09
#